data_AF-A0A9E2BTB9-F1
#
_entry.id   AF-A0A9E2BTB9-F1
#
_cell.length_a   1.000
_cell.length_b   1.000
_cell.length_c   1.000
_cell.angle_alpha   90.00
_cell.angle_beta   90.00
_cell.angle_gamma   90.00
#
_symmetry.space_group_name_H-M   'P 1'
#
loop_
_entity.id
_entity.type
_entity.pdbx_description
1 polymer ?
#
loop_
_entity_poly.entity_id
_entity_poly.type
_entity_poly.pdbx_seq_one_letter_code
_entity_poly.pdbx_strand_id
1 'polypeptide(L)'
;MNTPPRWLARGIGSAALVPAVLVLLVGLTLWAVGPSGGVGARGHPMAVIFLTLTAVAAGCAALAWVRPQRAGLSPPHVMLSLGFGGMLLGLLYDLHDAGPARLDSLCAQSAALSFMDSLQLHLDFLPGMHAGMLAGGLLAIPSLRLLRPHCGRYLCSLFAQNLMCSSWMLVGMTAGALWLSRWQVGAGISTLPGMLGGMFAGMTWGMVVSVALYRGFFALRNGKHI
;
A
#
# COMPACT_ATOMS: atom_id res chain seq x y z
N MET A 1 33.43 19.94 10.90
CA MET A 1 32.13 19.24 10.98
C MET A 1 31.17 19.96 10.04
N ASN A 2 30.90 19.40 8.86
CA ASN A 2 29.97 19.97 7.89
C ASN A 2 28.54 19.66 8.34
N THR A 3 27.80 20.68 8.77
CA THR A 3 26.37 20.55 9.01
C THR A 3 25.67 20.40 7.65
N PRO A 4 24.90 19.33 7.41
CA PRO A 4 24.15 19.21 6.18
C PRO A 4 23.12 20.35 6.10
N PRO A 5 22.92 20.96 4.92
CA PRO A 5 22.03 22.10 4.77
C PRO A 5 20.60 21.70 5.13
N ARG A 6 20.05 22.34 6.18
CA ARG A 6 18.70 22.09 6.73
C ARG A 6 17.56 22.21 5.69
N TRP A 7 17.84 22.83 4.54
CA TRP A 7 16.89 22.98 3.44
C TRP A 7 16.69 21.68 2.64
N LEU A 8 17.75 20.87 2.46
CA LEU A 8 17.68 19.57 1.78
C LEU A 8 16.90 18.53 2.61
N ALA A 9 17.06 18.56 3.93
CA ALA A 9 16.32 17.70 4.85
C ALA A 9 14.82 18.07 4.96
N ARG A 10 14.43 19.32 4.66
CA ARG A 10 13.03 19.74 4.55
C ARG A 10 12.41 19.42 3.19
N GLY A 11 13.19 19.47 2.11
CA GLY A 11 12.71 19.19 0.76
C GLY A 11 12.41 17.72 0.50
N ILE A 12 13.32 16.81 0.91
CA ILE A 12 13.19 15.37 0.67
C ILE A 12 12.07 14.74 1.51
N GLY A 13 11.76 15.33 2.67
CA GLY A 13 10.69 14.87 3.57
C GLY A 13 9.38 15.62 3.45
N SER A 14 9.13 16.36 2.35
CA SER A 14 7.90 17.14 2.23
C SER A 14 6.68 16.22 2.19
N ALA A 15 5.61 16.63 2.87
CA ALA A 15 4.35 15.89 2.94
C ALA A 15 3.70 15.66 1.56
N ALA A 16 4.14 16.35 0.52
CA ALA A 16 3.67 16.19 -0.85
C ALA A 16 4.59 15.30 -1.71
N LEU A 17 5.90 15.28 -1.46
CA LEU A 17 6.86 14.58 -2.32
C LEU A 17 6.73 13.06 -2.19
N VAL A 18 6.61 12.52 -0.97
CA VAL A 18 6.47 11.07 -0.78
C VAL A 18 5.17 10.53 -1.42
N PRO A 19 3.99 11.15 -1.22
CA PRO A 19 2.78 10.77 -1.96
C PRO A 19 2.95 10.89 -3.47
N ALA A 20 3.56 11.96 -3.97
CA ALA A 20 3.75 12.15 -5.41
C ALA A 20 4.63 11.06 -6.02
N VAL A 21 5.74 10.70 -5.36
CA VAL A 21 6.62 9.61 -5.79
C VAL A 21 5.87 8.27 -5.76
N LEU A 22 5.06 8.02 -4.73
CA LEU A 22 4.30 6.78 -4.64
C LEU A 22 3.23 6.67 -5.73
N VAL A 23 2.48 7.75 -5.98
CA VAL A 23 1.50 7.81 -7.07
C VAL A 23 2.19 7.63 -8.43
N LEU A 24 3.35 8.26 -8.64
CA LEU A 24 4.13 8.08 -9.85
C LEU A 24 4.59 6.62 -10.02
N LEU A 25 5.11 5.99 -8.96
CA LEU A 25 5.51 4.59 -8.99
C LEU A 25 4.33 3.66 -9.29
N VAL A 26 3.17 3.88 -8.68
CA VAL A 26 1.92 3.17 -9.01
C VAL A 26 1.57 3.35 -10.49
N GLY A 27 1.65 4.57 -11.01
CA GLY A 27 1.34 4.86 -12.40
C GLY A 27 2.28 4.13 -13.36
N LEU A 28 3.58 4.17 -13.07
CA LEU A 28 4.60 3.50 -13.85
C LEU A 28 4.46 1.97 -13.80
N THR A 29 4.14 1.39 -12.64
CA THR A 29 3.95 -0.07 -12.53
C THR A 29 2.71 -0.53 -13.29
N LEU A 30 1.58 0.16 -13.14
CA LEU A 30 0.36 -0.17 -13.88
C LEU A 30 0.54 0.03 -15.38
N TRP A 31 1.25 1.08 -15.80
CA TRP A 31 1.55 1.33 -17.20
C TRP A 31 2.50 0.27 -17.78
N ALA A 32 3.51 -0.17 -17.03
CA ALA A 32 4.44 -1.21 -17.48
C ALA A 32 3.77 -2.59 -17.60
N VAL A 33 2.79 -2.88 -16.75
CA VAL A 33 2.06 -4.17 -16.74
C VAL A 33 0.86 -4.17 -17.72
N GLY A 34 0.34 -3.00 -18.09
CA GLY A 34 -0.80 -2.84 -18.99
C GLY A 34 -0.68 -3.50 -20.38
N PRO A 35 0.48 -3.47 -21.06
CA PRO A 35 0.67 -4.09 -22.37
C PRO A 35 0.67 -5.63 -22.36
N SER A 36 0.87 -6.25 -21.19
CA SER A 36 1.10 -7.69 -21.06
C SER A 36 -0.19 -8.51 -21.00
N GLY A 37 -1.36 -7.87 -20.85
CA GLY A 37 -2.66 -8.54 -20.86
C GLY A 37 -3.08 -8.91 -22.29
N GLY A 38 -3.28 -10.21 -22.53
CA GLY A 38 -3.45 -10.81 -23.85
C GLY A 38 -4.45 -10.18 -24.83
N VAL A 39 -4.20 -10.48 -26.10
CA VAL A 39 -4.97 -10.15 -27.31
C VAL A 39 -6.47 -10.43 -27.13
N GLY A 40 -7.26 -9.44 -26.70
CA GLY A 40 -8.72 -9.59 -26.60
C GLY A 40 -9.48 -8.58 -25.71
N ALA A 41 -8.81 -7.87 -24.80
CA ALA A 41 -9.50 -6.94 -23.89
C ALA A 41 -9.86 -5.60 -24.58
N ARG A 42 -11.06 -5.50 -25.14
CA ARG A 42 -11.73 -4.20 -25.41
C ARG A 42 -12.12 -3.55 -24.08
N GLY A 43 -11.16 -2.95 -23.36
CA GLY A 43 -11.45 -2.25 -22.11
C GLY A 43 -10.52 -1.07 -21.95
N HIS A 44 -11.06 0.09 -21.53
CA HIS A 44 -10.33 1.36 -21.36
C HIS A 44 -9.28 1.26 -20.25
N PRO A 45 -8.00 0.91 -20.55
CA PRO A 45 -7.01 0.65 -19.50
C PRO A 45 -6.63 1.94 -18.77
N MET A 46 -6.67 3.07 -19.50
CA MET A 46 -6.40 4.40 -18.97
C MET A 46 -7.42 4.83 -17.91
N ALA A 47 -8.70 4.44 -18.03
CA ALA A 47 -9.72 4.79 -17.05
C ALA A 47 -9.45 4.10 -15.70
N VAL A 48 -9.03 2.83 -15.74
CA VAL A 48 -8.69 2.03 -14.55
C VAL A 48 -7.41 2.56 -13.89
N ILE A 49 -6.39 2.90 -14.68
CA ILE A 49 -5.16 3.52 -14.19
C ILE A 49 -5.50 4.86 -13.52
N PHE A 50 -6.27 5.72 -14.19
CA PHE A 50 -6.66 7.02 -13.64
C PHE A 50 -7.45 6.88 -12.34
N LEU A 51 -8.44 6.00 -12.30
CA LEU A 51 -9.23 5.73 -11.09
C LEU A 51 -8.35 5.20 -9.94
N THR A 52 -7.37 4.36 -10.25
CA THR A 52 -6.44 3.87 -9.24
C THR A 52 -5.57 5.01 -8.70
N LEU A 53 -4.99 5.82 -9.58
CA LEU A 53 -4.13 6.93 -9.19
C LEU A 53 -4.88 7.95 -8.34
N THR A 54 -6.13 8.26 -8.69
CA THR A 54 -6.97 9.15 -7.88
C THR A 54 -7.32 8.53 -6.53
N ALA A 55 -7.65 7.24 -6.47
CA ALA A 55 -7.93 6.54 -5.22
C ALA A 55 -6.72 6.48 -4.28
N VAL A 56 -5.52 6.21 -4.81
CA VAL A 56 -4.25 6.22 -4.06
C VAL A 56 -3.92 7.63 -3.58
N ALA A 57 -4.01 8.63 -4.46
CA ALA A 57 -3.75 10.03 -4.10
C ALA A 57 -4.73 10.52 -3.02
N ALA A 58 -6.01 10.16 -3.12
CA ALA A 58 -7.01 10.45 -2.10
C ALA A 58 -6.70 9.75 -0.76
N GLY A 59 -6.25 8.49 -0.79
CA GLY A 59 -5.80 7.77 0.40
C GLY A 59 -4.58 8.45 1.07
N CYS A 60 -3.61 8.90 0.28
CA CYS A 60 -2.48 9.68 0.81
C CYS A 60 -2.91 11.02 1.42
N ALA A 61 -3.82 11.74 0.75
CA ALA A 61 -4.38 12.98 1.29
C ALA A 61 -5.15 12.74 2.59
N ALA A 62 -5.96 11.67 2.65
CA ALA A 62 -6.66 11.26 3.86
C ALA A 62 -5.69 10.91 4.99
N LEU A 63 -4.58 10.21 4.72
CA LEU A 63 -3.52 9.95 5.70
C LEU A 63 -2.90 11.25 6.24
N ALA A 64 -2.68 12.23 5.37
CA ALA A 64 -2.16 13.54 5.77
C ALA A 64 -3.15 14.30 6.67
N TRP A 65 -4.46 14.19 6.41
CA TRP A 65 -5.51 14.75 7.26
C TRP A 65 -5.66 14.02 8.60
N VAL A 66 -5.65 12.69 8.58
CA VAL A 66 -5.74 11.85 9.79
C VAL A 66 -4.48 11.96 10.64
N ARG A 67 -3.35 12.44 10.10
CA ARG A 67 -2.18 12.76 10.94
C ARG A 67 -1.44 13.99 10.42
N PRO A 68 -1.91 15.21 10.73
CA PRO A 68 -1.28 16.43 10.25
C PRO A 68 0.17 16.51 10.73
N GLN A 69 1.11 16.51 9.79
CA GLN A 69 2.53 16.68 10.08
C GLN A 69 2.85 18.17 10.17
N ARG A 70 3.51 18.61 11.25
CA ARG A 70 3.95 20.00 11.39
C ARG A 70 5.38 20.26 10.88
N ALA A 71 6.20 19.22 10.69
CA ALA A 71 7.46 19.23 9.91
C ALA A 71 8.11 17.83 9.89
N GLY A 72 8.62 17.37 8.73
CA GLY A 72 9.40 16.13 8.58
C GLY A 72 8.67 14.97 7.89
N LEU A 73 9.35 13.83 7.77
CA LEU A 73 8.78 12.57 7.28
C LEU A 73 7.85 11.97 8.35
N SER A 74 6.61 11.69 7.98
CA SER A 74 5.69 11.04 8.91
C SER A 74 6.01 9.56 9.04
N PRO A 75 6.03 8.99 10.27
CA PRO A 75 6.16 7.55 10.45
C PRO A 75 5.20 6.70 9.59
N PRO A 76 3.91 7.08 9.42
CA PRO A 76 3.03 6.35 8.51
C PRO A 76 3.43 6.46 7.05
N HIS A 77 3.96 7.59 6.57
CA HIS A 77 4.42 7.70 5.18
C HIS A 77 5.68 6.87 4.93
N VAL A 78 6.60 6.82 5.89
CA VAL A 78 7.78 5.95 5.81
C VAL A 78 7.36 4.49 5.78
N MET A 79 6.48 4.07 6.70
CA MET A 79 5.98 2.71 6.75
C MET A 79 5.20 2.33 5.47
N LEU A 80 4.33 3.22 4.99
CA LEU A 80 3.61 3.03 3.72
C LEU A 80 4.60 2.87 2.56
N SER A 81 5.61 3.73 2.46
CA SER A 81 6.61 3.69 1.38
C SER A 81 7.48 2.44 1.42
N LEU A 82 7.90 1.99 2.62
CA LEU A 82 8.71 0.78 2.78
C LEU A 82 7.88 -0.48 2.58
N GLY A 83 6.64 -0.52 3.09
CA GLY A 83 5.72 -1.62 2.84
C GLY A 83 5.32 -1.72 1.37
N PHE A 84 5.05 -0.59 0.72
CA PHE A 84 4.75 -0.53 -0.71
C PHE A 84 5.96 -0.88 -1.56
N GLY A 85 7.15 -0.36 -1.23
CA GLY A 85 8.39 -0.70 -1.92
C GLY A 85 8.75 -2.18 -1.77
N GLY A 86 8.62 -2.73 -0.57
CA GLY A 86 8.80 -4.15 -0.32
C GLY A 86 7.80 -5.02 -1.08
N MET A 87 6.53 -4.59 -1.13
CA MET A 87 5.51 -5.25 -1.95
C MET A 87 5.89 -5.24 -3.44
N LEU A 88 6.32 -4.09 -3.99
CA LEU A 88 6.73 -4.00 -5.39
C LEU A 88 7.92 -4.89 -5.71
N LEU A 89 8.95 -4.90 -4.85
CA LEU A 89 10.11 -5.77 -5.01
C LEU A 89 9.72 -7.25 -4.94
N GLY A 90 8.84 -7.60 -4.01
CA GLY A 90 8.28 -8.95 -3.88
C GLY A 90 7.45 -9.37 -5.09
N LEU A 91 6.62 -8.46 -5.63
CA LEU A 91 5.88 -8.68 -6.86
C LEU A 91 6.82 -8.87 -8.06
N LEU A 92 7.90 -8.09 -8.13
CA LEU A 92 8.92 -8.23 -9.17
C LEU A 92 9.61 -9.60 -9.10
N TYR A 93 9.90 -10.06 -7.87
CA TYR A 93 10.43 -11.38 -7.62
C TYR A 93 9.46 -12.48 -8.04
N ASP A 94 8.19 -12.39 -7.64
CA ASP A 94 7.15 -13.37 -8.01
C ASP A 94 6.92 -13.40 -9.53
N LEU A 95 6.97 -12.24 -10.19
CA LEU A 95 6.92 -12.12 -11.65
C LEU A 95 8.11 -12.76 -12.35
N HIS A 96 9.31 -12.57 -11.80
CA HIS A 96 10.53 -13.14 -12.35
C HIS A 96 10.56 -14.66 -12.18
N ASP A 97 10.13 -15.17 -11.02
CA ASP A 97 10.17 -16.61 -10.71
C ASP A 97 9.04 -17.39 -11.38
N ALA A 98 7.80 -16.87 -11.34
CA ALA A 98 6.62 -17.59 -11.80
C ALA A 98 6.08 -17.13 -13.17
N GLY A 99 6.55 -16.01 -13.68
CA GLY A 99 6.17 -15.46 -14.98
C GLY A 99 4.83 -14.70 -15.00
N PRO A 100 4.59 -13.87 -16.05
CA PRO A 100 3.41 -13.01 -16.15
C PRO A 100 2.10 -13.79 -16.36
N ALA A 101 2.15 -14.97 -16.97
CA ALA A 101 0.95 -15.80 -17.22
C ALA A 101 0.25 -16.22 -15.92
N ARG A 102 1.00 -16.33 -14.82
CA ARG A 102 0.44 -16.66 -13.50
C ARG A 102 -0.44 -15.54 -12.96
N LEU A 103 -0.08 -14.27 -13.21
CA LEU A 103 -0.90 -13.13 -12.80
C LEU A 103 -2.22 -13.04 -13.56
N ASP A 104 -2.22 -13.39 -14.85
CA ASP A 104 -3.46 -13.43 -15.64
C ASP A 104 -4.41 -14.51 -15.12
N SER A 105 -3.86 -15.68 -14.73
CA SER A 105 -4.65 -16.76 -14.14
C SER A 105 -5.27 -16.36 -12.79
N LEU A 106 -4.53 -15.61 -11.96
CA LEU A 106 -5.03 -15.05 -10.71
C LEU A 106 -6.15 -14.04 -10.95
N CYS A 107 -5.97 -13.14 -11.92
CA CYS A 107 -6.98 -12.15 -12.26
C CYS A 107 -8.30 -12.82 -12.67
N ALA A 108 -8.23 -13.85 -13.51
CA ALA A 108 -9.41 -14.61 -13.93
C ALA A 108 -10.12 -15.34 -12.78
N GLN A 109 -9.38 -15.91 -11.83
CA GLN A 109 -9.95 -16.66 -10.71
C GLN A 109 -10.46 -15.78 -9.58
N SER A 110 -9.85 -14.61 -9.36
CA SER A 110 -10.14 -13.74 -8.21
C SER A 110 -11.58 -13.22 -8.14
N ALA A 111 -12.22 -12.99 -9.29
CA ALA A 111 -13.54 -12.34 -9.33
C ALA A 111 -14.67 -13.18 -8.73
N ALA A 112 -14.56 -14.50 -8.79
CA ALA A 112 -15.58 -15.44 -8.31
C ALA A 112 -15.40 -15.83 -6.83
N LEU A 113 -14.25 -15.51 -6.23
CA LEU A 113 -13.88 -16.00 -4.91
C LEU A 113 -14.46 -15.14 -3.78
N SER A 114 -14.63 -15.77 -2.62
CA SER A 114 -14.93 -15.09 -1.37
C SER A 114 -13.70 -14.33 -0.87
N PHE A 115 -13.87 -13.46 0.13
CA PHE A 115 -12.76 -12.68 0.67
C PHE A 115 -11.64 -13.56 1.25
N MET A 116 -11.99 -14.61 1.99
CA MET A 116 -11.01 -15.54 2.58
C MET A 116 -10.32 -16.41 1.52
N ASP A 117 -11.09 -16.94 0.56
CA ASP A 117 -10.51 -17.77 -0.50
C ASP A 117 -9.59 -16.95 -1.40
N SER A 118 -9.96 -15.70 -1.70
CA SER A 118 -9.12 -14.77 -2.44
C SER A 118 -7.86 -14.41 -1.68
N LEU A 119 -7.94 -14.19 -0.36
CA LEU A 119 -6.77 -13.91 0.46
C LEU A 119 -5.79 -15.09 0.44
N GLN A 120 -6.31 -16.31 0.65
CA GLN A 120 -5.50 -17.52 0.62
C GLN A 120 -4.86 -17.72 -0.75
N LEU A 121 -5.63 -17.55 -1.84
CA LEU A 121 -5.10 -17.66 -3.19
C LEU A 121 -3.96 -16.65 -3.43
N HIS A 122 -4.10 -15.40 -2.99
CA HIS A 122 -3.06 -14.39 -3.14
C HIS A 122 -1.80 -14.72 -2.32
N LEU A 123 -1.96 -15.24 -1.10
CA LEU A 123 -0.84 -15.67 -0.27
C LEU A 123 -0.07 -16.85 -0.89
N ASP A 124 -0.79 -17.80 -1.49
CA ASP A 124 -0.20 -18.98 -2.13
C ASP A 124 0.47 -18.65 -3.47
N PHE A 125 -0.07 -17.68 -4.22
CA PHE A 125 0.42 -17.33 -5.55
C PHE A 125 1.42 -16.17 -5.59
N LEU A 126 1.37 -15.24 -4.63
CA LEU A 126 2.24 -14.07 -4.55
C LEU A 126 2.96 -13.99 -3.19
N PRO A 127 3.68 -15.06 -2.80
CA PRO A 127 4.32 -15.12 -1.48
C PRO A 127 5.41 -14.07 -1.33
N GLY A 128 6.17 -13.78 -2.41
CA GLY A 128 7.23 -12.78 -2.40
C GLY A 128 6.68 -11.37 -2.17
N MET A 129 5.59 -11.00 -2.84
CA MET A 129 4.90 -9.73 -2.66
C MET A 129 4.45 -9.51 -1.21
N HIS A 130 3.81 -10.51 -0.60
CA HIS A 130 3.35 -10.41 0.78
C HIS A 130 4.50 -10.43 1.79
N ALA A 131 5.51 -11.29 1.59
CA ALA A 131 6.70 -11.33 2.41
C ALA A 131 7.47 -10.00 2.33
N GLY A 132 7.60 -9.44 1.13
CA GLY A 132 8.22 -8.15 0.88
C GLY A 132 7.48 -7.00 1.56
N MET A 133 6.15 -6.98 1.50
CA MET A 133 5.33 -6.00 2.24
C MET A 133 5.57 -6.10 3.75
N LEU A 134 5.53 -7.31 4.32
CA LEU A 134 5.73 -7.54 5.75
C LEU A 134 7.15 -7.14 6.17
N ALA A 135 8.17 -7.56 5.41
CA ALA A 135 9.56 -7.20 5.63
C ALA A 135 9.76 -5.68 5.55
N GLY A 136 9.19 -5.01 4.55
CA GLY A 136 9.21 -3.56 4.41
C GLY A 136 8.56 -2.84 5.59
N GLY A 137 7.40 -3.33 6.04
CA GLY A 137 6.72 -2.83 7.25
C GLY A 137 7.57 -3.01 8.52
N LEU A 138 8.25 -4.15 8.68
CA LEU A 138 9.13 -4.41 9.82
C LEU A 138 10.42 -3.57 9.76
N LEU A 139 10.97 -3.33 8.58
CA LEU A 139 12.13 -2.43 8.36
C LEU A 139 11.79 -0.96 8.64
N ALA A 140 10.50 -0.60 8.72
CA ALA A 140 10.09 0.71 9.24
C ALA A 140 10.47 0.89 10.72
N ILE A 141 10.60 -0.19 11.50
CA ILE A 141 10.95 -0.11 12.93
C ILE A 141 12.38 0.42 13.14
N PRO A 142 13.46 -0.17 12.57
CA PRO A 142 14.82 0.34 12.75
C PRO A 142 15.02 1.72 12.13
N SER A 143 14.38 2.02 10.98
CA SER A 143 14.46 3.36 10.37
C SER A 143 13.84 4.43 11.27
N LEU A 144 12.75 4.12 11.98
CA LEU A 144 12.19 5.01 13.00
C LEU A 144 13.05 5.13 14.26
N ARG A 145 13.80 4.08 14.64
CA ARG A 145 14.77 4.16 15.75
C ARG A 145 15.94 5.09 15.41
N LEU A 146 16.44 5.03 14.18
CA LEU A 146 17.51 5.91 13.72
C LEU A 146 17.11 7.39 13.82
N LEU A 147 15.82 7.68 13.62
CA LEU A 147 15.24 9.01 13.75
C LEU A 147 14.92 9.42 15.20
N ARG A 148 14.79 8.48 16.15
CA ARG A 148 14.51 8.74 17.58
C ARG A 148 15.23 7.74 18.51
N PRO A 149 16.51 7.97 18.83
CA PRO A 149 17.35 7.00 19.55
C PRO A 149 17.06 6.82 21.06
N HIS A 150 16.12 7.55 21.68
CA HIS A 150 16.00 7.61 23.15
C HIS A 150 14.72 6.97 23.77
N CYS A 151 13.98 6.12 23.06
CA CYS A 151 12.72 5.54 23.58
C CYS A 151 12.63 4.00 23.49
N GLY A 152 13.46 3.28 24.25
CA GLY A 152 13.45 1.81 24.29
C GLY A 152 12.14 1.16 24.78
N ARG A 153 11.40 1.80 25.72
CA ARG A 153 10.11 1.30 26.23
C ARG A 153 8.97 1.34 25.20
N TYR A 154 9.14 2.08 24.11
CA TYR A 154 8.14 2.21 23.04
C TYR A 154 8.16 1.03 22.05
N LEU A 155 9.05 0.05 22.24
CA LEU A 155 9.30 -1.00 21.26
C LEU A 155 8.13 -1.96 21.05
N CYS A 156 7.56 -2.49 22.14
CA CYS A 156 6.40 -3.37 22.03
C CYS A 156 5.20 -2.64 21.41
N SER A 157 5.00 -1.36 21.76
CA SER A 157 3.96 -0.52 21.16
C SER A 157 4.20 -0.29 19.66
N LEU A 158 5.44 -0.01 19.26
CA LEU A 158 5.79 0.21 17.85
C LEU A 158 5.65 -1.08 17.05
N PHE A 159 6.07 -2.21 17.62
CA PHE A 159 5.93 -3.51 16.97
C PHE A 159 4.46 -3.90 16.79
N ALA A 160 3.65 -3.81 17.84
CA ALA A 160 2.22 -4.08 17.76
C ALA A 160 1.51 -3.14 16.77
N GLN A 161 1.89 -1.85 16.75
CA GLN A 161 1.35 -0.90 15.77
C GLN A 161 1.75 -1.25 14.33
N ASN A 162 2.99 -1.67 14.09
CA ASN A 162 3.42 -2.12 12.77
C ASN A 162 2.68 -3.39 12.35
N LEU A 163 2.50 -4.37 13.24
CA LEU A 163 1.72 -5.56 12.94
C LEU A 163 0.26 -5.21 12.59
N MET A 164 -0.40 -4.37 13.41
CA MET A 164 -1.77 -3.95 13.14
C MET A 164 -1.90 -3.18 11.83
N CYS A 165 -0.93 -2.33 11.49
CA CYS A 165 -0.92 -1.59 10.24
C CYS A 165 -0.65 -2.51 9.04
N SER A 166 0.32 -3.43 9.14
CA SER A 166 0.58 -4.44 8.11
C SER A 166 -0.63 -5.36 7.88
N SER A 167 -1.32 -5.78 8.94
CA SER A 167 -2.56 -6.57 8.82
C SER A 167 -3.65 -5.79 8.10
N TRP A 168 -3.83 -4.50 8.42
CA TRP A 168 -4.81 -3.67 7.71
C TRP A 168 -4.42 -3.41 6.26
N MET A 169 -3.12 -3.32 5.95
CA MET A 169 -2.66 -3.25 4.56
C MET A 169 -2.98 -4.54 3.81
N LEU A 170 -2.77 -5.72 4.42
CA LEU A 170 -3.14 -7.02 3.85
C LEU A 170 -4.64 -7.13 3.55
N VAL A 171 -5.47 -6.79 4.54
CA VAL A 171 -6.93 -6.80 4.41
C VAL A 171 -7.37 -5.80 3.34
N GLY A 172 -6.79 -4.59 3.37
CA GLY A 172 -7.06 -3.53 2.40
C GLY A 172 -6.73 -3.95 0.98
N MET A 173 -5.54 -4.50 0.74
CA MET A 173 -5.14 -5.01 -0.58
C MET A 173 -6.12 -6.03 -1.12
N THR A 174 -6.50 -7.01 -0.30
CA THR A 174 -7.41 -8.09 -0.70
C THR A 174 -8.80 -7.53 -1.01
N ALA A 175 -9.31 -6.65 -0.14
CA ALA A 175 -10.61 -6.03 -0.32
C ALA A 175 -10.63 -5.15 -1.57
N GLY A 176 -9.57 -4.38 -1.80
CA GLY A 176 -9.43 -3.52 -2.98
C GLY A 176 -9.30 -4.31 -4.27
N ALA A 177 -8.53 -5.40 -4.27
CA ALA A 177 -8.41 -6.32 -5.41
C ALA A 177 -9.77 -6.90 -5.80
N LEU A 178 -10.53 -7.41 -4.81
CA LEU A 178 -11.86 -7.97 -5.03
C LEU A 178 -12.88 -6.94 -5.46
N TRP A 179 -12.83 -5.74 -4.87
CA TRP A 179 -13.73 -4.67 -5.23
C TRP A 179 -13.54 -4.24 -6.68
N LEU A 180 -12.30 -4.00 -7.09
CA LEU A 180 -12.01 -3.58 -8.45
C LEU A 180 -12.22 -4.72 -9.45
N SER A 181 -11.83 -5.96 -9.14
CA SER A 181 -12.05 -7.10 -10.03
C SER A 181 -13.54 -7.37 -10.26
N ARG A 182 -14.38 -7.29 -9.23
CA ARG A 182 -15.84 -7.43 -9.37
C ARG A 182 -16.46 -6.29 -10.16
N TRP A 183 -16.02 -5.05 -9.93
CA TRP A 183 -16.49 -3.90 -10.71
C TRP A 183 -16.12 -4.05 -12.19
N GLN A 184 -14.90 -4.48 -12.47
CA GLN A 184 -14.43 -4.74 -13.82
C GLN A 184 -15.24 -5.85 -14.50
N VAL A 185 -15.44 -7.00 -13.83
CA VAL A 185 -16.26 -8.10 -14.37
C VAL A 185 -17.69 -7.63 -14.65
N GLY A 186 -18.29 -6.84 -13.76
CA GLY A 186 -19.60 -6.22 -13.98
C GLY A 186 -19.64 -5.25 -15.16
N ALA A 187 -18.52 -4.60 -15.48
CA ALA A 187 -18.34 -3.73 -16.63
C ALA A 187 -17.93 -4.48 -17.93
N GLY A 188 -17.80 -5.81 -17.89
CA GLY A 188 -17.32 -6.61 -19.02
C GLY A 188 -15.83 -6.44 -19.33
N ILE A 189 -15.06 -5.90 -18.37
CA ILE A 189 -13.63 -5.64 -18.48
C ILE A 189 -12.93 -6.61 -17.52
N SER A 190 -11.79 -7.20 -17.90
CA SER A 190 -10.95 -7.93 -16.94
C SER A 190 -9.51 -7.67 -17.31
N THR A 191 -8.81 -6.91 -16.48
CA THR A 191 -7.45 -6.48 -16.78
C THR A 191 -6.58 -6.53 -15.53
N LEU A 192 -5.36 -7.04 -15.71
CA LEU A 192 -4.35 -7.13 -14.67
C LEU A 192 -4.06 -5.77 -13.97
N PRO A 193 -4.00 -4.62 -14.67
CA PRO A 193 -3.90 -3.31 -14.04
C PRO A 193 -5.04 -2.97 -13.08
N GLY A 194 -6.24 -3.52 -13.27
CA GLY A 194 -7.34 -3.28 -12.33
C GLY A 194 -7.21 -4.07 -11.05
N MET A 195 -6.83 -5.35 -11.12
CA MET A 195 -6.53 -6.11 -9.91
C MET A 195 -5.39 -5.47 -9.12
N LEU A 196 -4.25 -5.19 -9.78
CA LEU A 196 -3.10 -4.53 -9.15
C LEU A 196 -3.46 -3.13 -8.62
N GLY A 197 -4.27 -2.38 -9.37
CA GLY A 197 -4.72 -1.07 -8.95
C GLY A 197 -5.61 -1.13 -7.71
N GLY A 198 -6.49 -2.12 -7.64
CA GLY A 198 -7.28 -2.44 -6.46
C GLY A 198 -6.40 -2.75 -5.25
N MET A 199 -5.32 -3.51 -5.44
CA MET A 199 -4.37 -3.82 -4.37
C MET A 199 -3.65 -2.56 -3.87
N PHE A 200 -3.14 -1.72 -4.79
CA PHE A 200 -2.47 -0.47 -4.43
C PHE A 200 -3.39 0.49 -3.67
N ALA A 201 -4.59 0.74 -4.21
CA ALA A 201 -5.59 1.56 -3.55
C ALA A 201 -5.98 0.97 -2.19
N GLY A 202 -6.27 -0.33 -2.15
CA GLY A 202 -6.62 -1.07 -0.96
C GLY A 202 -5.58 -0.98 0.15
N MET A 203 -4.29 -1.11 -0.19
CA MET A 203 -3.19 -0.93 0.75
C MET A 203 -3.21 0.47 1.38
N THR A 204 -3.32 1.52 0.56
CA THR A 204 -3.31 2.91 1.06
C THR A 204 -4.49 3.19 1.99
N TRP A 205 -5.69 2.74 1.62
CA TRP A 205 -6.90 2.92 2.42
C TRP A 205 -6.91 2.03 3.66
N GLY A 206 -6.38 0.82 3.60
CA GLY A 206 -6.18 -0.03 4.78
C GLY A 206 -5.32 0.68 5.83
N MET A 207 -4.27 1.37 5.38
CA MET A 207 -3.44 2.19 6.26
C MET A 207 -4.18 3.40 6.83
N VAL A 208 -5.00 4.10 6.04
CA VAL A 208 -5.90 5.18 6.53
C VAL A 208 -6.76 4.65 7.68
N VAL A 209 -7.43 3.51 7.46
CA VAL A 209 -8.32 2.87 8.44
C VAL A 209 -7.55 2.49 9.70
N SER A 210 -6.37 1.88 9.57
CA SER A 210 -5.54 1.51 10.72
C SER A 210 -5.19 2.71 11.60
N VAL A 211 -4.74 3.81 10.99
CA VAL A 211 -4.38 5.03 11.73
C VAL A 211 -5.64 5.69 12.32
N ALA A 212 -6.75 5.72 11.59
CA ALA A 212 -8.01 6.27 12.07
C ALA A 212 -8.55 5.50 13.28
N LEU A 213 -8.54 4.17 13.23
CA LEU A 213 -8.95 3.30 14.35
C LEU A 213 -8.05 3.49 15.56
N TYR A 214 -6.72 3.52 15.36
CA TYR A 214 -5.77 3.77 16.44
C TYR A 214 -6.05 5.13 17.11
N ARG A 215 -6.25 6.20 16.33
CA ARG A 215 -6.58 7.52 16.89
C ARG A 215 -7.94 7.52 17.59
N GLY A 216 -8.95 6.90 17.00
CA GLY A 216 -10.30 6.78 17.57
C GLY A 216 -10.29 6.08 18.93
N PHE A 217 -9.54 4.97 19.04
CA PHE A 217 -9.36 4.24 20.30
C PHE A 217 -8.78 5.13 21.41
N PHE A 218 -7.73 5.90 21.12
CA PHE A 218 -7.14 6.82 22.10
C PHE A 218 -8.03 8.02 22.42
N ALA A 219 -8.76 8.55 21.43
CA ALA A 219 -9.74 9.61 21.67
C ALA A 219 -10.84 9.14 22.63
N LEU A 220 -11.38 7.94 22.42
CA LEU A 220 -12.38 7.33 23.31
C LEU A 220 -11.80 7.02 24.70
N ARG A 221 -10.58 6.50 24.77
CA ARG A 221 -9.92 6.18 26.06
C ARG A 221 -9.62 7.43 26.88
N ASN A 222 -9.15 8.50 26.24
CA ASN A 222 -8.80 9.76 26.91
C ASN A 222 -10.04 10.62 27.19
N GLY A 223 -11.10 10.48 26.39
CA GLY A 223 -12.38 11.14 26.61
C GLY A 223 -13.21 10.57 27.77
N LYS A 224 -12.85 9.40 28.32
CA LYS A 224 -13.46 8.82 29.53
C LYS A 224 -12.86 9.35 30.86
N HIS A 225 -12.04 10.40 30.81
CA HIS A 225 -11.39 11.04 31.96
C HIS A 225 -11.74 12.54 32.11
N ILE A 226 -12.91 12.96 31.64
CA ILE A 226 -13.50 14.28 31.94
C ILE A 226 -14.78 14.06 32.71
#